data_AF-A0A968TA18-F1
#
_entry.id   AF-A0A968TA18-F1
#
_cell.length_a   1.000
_cell.length_b   1.000
_cell.length_c   1.000
_cell.angle_alpha   90.00
_cell.angle_beta   90.00
_cell.angle_gamma   90.00
#
_symmetry.space_group_name_H-M   'P 1'
#
loop_
_entity.id
_entity.type
_entity.pdbx_description
1 polymer ?
#
loop_
_entity_poly.entity_id
_entity_poly.type
_entity_poly.pdbx_seq_one_letter_code
_entity_poly.pdbx_strand_id
1 'polypeptide(L)'
;MFGFHYNQLIGRCHFWLTFIGVNLTFFPMHFLGLGGMPRRIPDYPDAFAFLNYIETIGAVISIFSAVFFFLIVIASLDKFRFFENFEKAGYTLILNYLTFILN
;
A
#
# COMPACT_ATOMS: atom_id res chain seq x y z
N MET A 1 13.91 -2.27 -11.95
CA MET A 1 13.60 -3.72 -11.94
C MET A 1 12.31 -4.05 -12.69
N PHE A 2 11.21 -3.30 -12.59
CA PHE A 2 9.93 -3.69 -13.23
C PHE A 2 9.40 -2.76 -14.35
N GLY A 3 9.95 -1.55 -14.54
CA GLY A 3 9.50 -0.65 -15.61
C GLY A 3 8.08 -0.06 -15.44
N PHE A 4 7.41 -0.32 -14.33
CA PHE A 4 6.06 0.20 -14.03
C PHE A 4 6.11 1.58 -13.38
N HIS A 5 5.18 2.45 -13.79
CA HIS A 5 4.96 3.75 -13.16
C HIS A 5 3.59 3.75 -12.46
N TYR A 6 3.60 3.87 -11.14
CA TYR A 6 2.39 4.12 -10.36
C TYR A 6 2.08 5.62 -10.33
N ASN A 7 0.83 5.96 -9.98
CA ASN A 7 0.45 7.36 -9.84
C ASN A 7 1.08 7.99 -8.59
N GLN A 8 1.90 9.01 -8.78
CA GLN A 8 2.60 9.72 -7.70
C GLN A 8 1.66 10.39 -6.68
N LEU A 9 0.43 10.75 -7.05
CA LEU A 9 -0.55 11.27 -6.10
C LEU A 9 -1.04 10.17 -5.16
N ILE A 10 -1.41 9.01 -5.71
CA ILE A 10 -1.93 7.87 -4.94
C ILE A 10 -0.83 7.31 -4.02
N GLY A 11 0.41 7.23 -4.51
CA GLY A 11 1.56 6.83 -3.69
C GLY A 11 1.85 7.79 -2.54
N ARG A 12 1.71 9.12 -2.75
CA ARG A 12 1.82 10.12 -1.67
C ARG A 12 0.70 9.98 -0.64
N CYS A 13 -0.53 9.71 -1.06
CA CYS A 13 -1.63 9.43 -0.14
C CYS A 13 -1.36 8.19 0.72
N HIS A 14 -0.91 7.09 0.11
CA HIS A 14 -0.53 5.87 0.84
C HIS A 14 0.60 6.12 1.84
N PHE A 15 1.60 6.93 1.46
CA PHE A 15 2.69 7.31 2.36
C PHE A 15 2.17 8.01 3.62
N TRP A 16 1.33 9.04 3.47
CA TRP A 16 0.77 9.76 4.62
C TRP A 16 -0.12 8.90 5.48
N LEU A 17 -0.94 8.04 4.87
CA LEU A 17 -1.80 7.10 5.58
C LEU A 17 -0.98 6.12 6.44
N THR A 18 0.08 5.54 5.87
CA THR A 18 0.99 4.63 6.59
C THR A 18 1.75 5.38 7.68
N PHE A 19 2.26 6.56 7.37
CA PHE A 19 3.03 7.37 8.30
C PHE A 19 2.20 7.72 9.54
N ILE A 20 0.97 8.20 9.36
CA ILE A 20 0.08 8.54 10.48
C ILE A 20 -0.32 7.28 11.26
N GLY A 21 -0.71 6.20 10.57
CA GLY A 21 -1.13 4.95 11.21
C GLY A 21 -0.03 4.35 12.09
N VAL A 22 1.17 4.20 11.54
CA VAL A 22 2.34 3.62 12.24
C VAL A 22 2.74 4.48 13.42
N ASN A 23 2.80 5.80 13.26
CA ASN A 23 3.10 6.69 14.39
C ASN A 23 2.04 6.57 15.50
N LEU A 24 0.76 6.50 15.15
CA LEU A 24 -0.31 6.35 16.14
C LEU A 24 -0.25 4.99 16.86
N THR A 25 0.23 3.93 16.21
CA THR A 25 0.42 2.61 16.84
C THR A 25 1.64 2.56 17.77
N PHE A 26 2.79 3.07 17.33
CA PHE A 26 4.06 2.85 18.07
C PHE A 26 4.41 3.99 19.02
N PHE A 27 3.89 5.20 18.81
CA PHE A 27 4.20 6.33 19.68
C PHE A 27 3.63 6.14 21.11
N PRO A 28 2.36 5.74 21.31
CA PRO A 28 1.82 5.50 22.66
C PRO A 28 2.58 4.42 23.44
N MET A 29 3.19 3.46 22.74
CA MET A 29 3.95 2.36 23.34
C MET A 29 5.16 2.86 24.15
N HIS A 30 5.72 4.01 23.79
CA HIS A 30 6.80 4.64 24.56
C HIS A 30 6.31 5.07 25.95
N PHE A 31 5.11 5.64 26.03
CA PHE A 31 4.51 6.04 27.29
C PHE A 31 4.05 4.83 28.12
N LEU A 32 3.53 3.77 27.49
CA LEU A 32 3.23 2.51 28.17
C LEU A 32 4.48 1.86 28.78
N GLY A 33 5.60 1.89 28.05
CA GLY A 33 6.90 1.41 28.54
C GLY A 33 7.41 2.21 29.74
N LEU A 34 7.30 3.55 29.70
CA LEU A 34 7.62 4.42 30.84
C LEU A 34 6.68 4.19 32.04
N GLY A 35 5.43 3.85 31.79
CA GLY A 35 4.45 3.47 32.80
C GLY A 35 4.69 2.08 33.43
N GLY A 36 5.69 1.33 32.96
CA GLY A 36 6.06 0.03 33.51
C GLY A 36 5.17 -1.13 33.05
N MET A 37 4.44 -0.98 31.94
CA MET A 37 3.65 -2.08 31.37
C MET A 37 4.58 -3.22 30.94
N PRO A 38 4.44 -4.45 31.49
CA PRO A 38 5.28 -5.57 31.10
C PRO A 38 4.91 -6.07 29.71
N ARG A 39 5.89 -6.50 28.93
CA ARG A 39 5.64 -7.12 27.62
C ARG A 39 4.96 -8.49 27.76
N ARG A 40 4.24 -8.90 26.71
CA ARG A 40 3.71 -10.27 26.53
C ARG A 40 2.67 -10.68 27.58
N ILE A 41 1.83 -9.75 28.01
CA ILE A 41 0.68 -10.06 28.85
C ILE A 41 -0.59 -9.91 28.01
N PRO A 42 -1.52 -10.87 28.06
CA PRO A 42 -2.77 -10.79 27.31
C PRO A 42 -3.75 -9.76 27.88
N ASP A 43 -3.59 -9.39 29.15
CA ASP A 43 -4.49 -8.48 29.87
C ASP A 43 -3.69 -7.38 30.58
N TYR A 44 -4.30 -6.22 30.79
CA TYR A 44 -3.64 -5.05 31.38
C TYR A 44 -4.54 -4.34 32.39
N PRO A 45 -3.96 -3.70 33.42
CA PRO A 45 -4.71 -2.84 34.33
C PRO A 45 -5.43 -1.69 33.61
N ASP A 46 -6.61 -1.29 34.11
CA ASP A 46 -7.44 -0.23 33.54
C ASP A 46 -6.72 1.11 33.31
N ALA A 47 -5.66 1.38 34.10
CA ALA A 47 -4.82 2.57 33.94
C ALA A 47 -4.15 2.67 32.55
N PHE A 48 -3.92 1.54 31.87
CA PHE A 48 -3.30 1.50 30.55
C PHE A 48 -4.30 1.39 29.40
N ALA A 49 -5.60 1.26 29.70
CA ALA A 49 -6.63 1.03 28.69
C ALA A 49 -6.70 2.16 27.65
N PHE A 50 -6.53 3.40 28.07
CA PHE A 50 -6.59 4.56 27.17
C PHE A 50 -5.50 4.54 26.09
N LEU A 51 -4.25 4.27 26.46
CA LEU A 51 -3.14 4.23 25.51
C LEU A 51 -3.25 3.01 24.58
N ASN A 52 -3.61 1.82 25.10
CA ASN A 52 -3.85 0.63 24.28
C ASN A 52 -5.02 0.82 23.29
N TYR A 53 -6.05 1.59 23.66
CA TYR A 53 -7.14 1.92 22.76
C TYR A 53 -6.67 2.80 21.58
N ILE A 54 -5.82 3.79 21.83
CA ILE A 54 -5.22 4.62 20.77
C ILE A 54 -4.35 3.76 19.85
N GLU A 55 -3.54 2.86 20.40
CA GLU A 55 -2.70 1.96 19.61
C GLU A 55 -3.54 1.07 18.70
N THR A 56 -4.67 0.57 19.20
CA THR A 56 -5.61 -0.26 18.44
C THR A 56 -6.18 0.51 17.24
N ILE A 57 -6.56 1.79 17.43
CA ILE A 57 -7.02 2.65 16.33
C ILE A 57 -5.90 2.84 15.29
N GLY A 58 -4.68 3.12 15.74
CA GLY A 58 -3.52 3.24 14.84
C GLY A 58 -3.24 1.95 14.06
N ALA A 59 -3.40 0.80 14.71
CA ALA A 59 -3.16 -0.50 14.11
C ALA A 59 -4.17 -0.80 12.99
N VAL A 60 -5.45 -0.46 13.21
CA VAL A 60 -6.50 -0.59 12.18
C VAL A 60 -6.19 0.30 10.98
N ILE A 61 -5.76 1.55 11.20
CA ILE A 61 -5.37 2.47 10.12
C ILE A 61 -4.16 1.92 9.34
N SER A 62 -3.18 1.35 10.04
CA SER A 62 -1.99 0.75 9.43
C SER A 62 -2.33 -0.46 8.57
N ILE A 63 -3.23 -1.34 9.04
CA ILE A 63 -3.73 -2.49 8.27
C ILE A 63 -4.47 -2.01 7.02
N PHE A 64 -5.34 -1.00 7.16
CA PHE A 64 -6.04 -0.40 6.02
C PHE A 64 -5.05 0.16 5.00
N SER A 65 -3.98 0.81 5.45
CA SER A 65 -2.91 1.30 4.57
C SER A 65 -2.17 0.18 3.85
N ALA A 66 -1.87 -0.92 4.53
CA ALA A 66 -1.25 -2.09 3.91
C ALA A 66 -2.14 -2.71 2.83
N VAL A 67 -3.44 -2.84 3.07
CA VAL A 67 -4.40 -3.30 2.05
C VAL A 67 -4.44 -2.32 0.87
N PHE A 68 -4.47 -1.01 1.14
CA PHE A 68 -4.44 0.02 0.12
C PHE A 68 -3.18 -0.05 -0.75
N PHE A 69 -2.02 -0.36 -0.18
CA PHE A 69 -0.79 -0.61 -0.94
C PHE A 69 -0.95 -1.73 -1.97
N PHE A 70 -1.48 -2.88 -1.58
CA PHE A 70 -1.66 -4.01 -2.49
C PHE A 70 -2.62 -3.66 -3.63
N LEU A 71 -3.68 -2.89 -3.36
CA LEU A 71 -4.58 -2.40 -4.41
C LEU A 71 -3.87 -1.51 -5.42
N ILE A 72 -2.97 -0.63 -4.97
CA ILE A 72 -2.16 0.22 -5.86
C ILE A 72 -1.25 -0.63 -6.75
N VAL A 73 -0.63 -1.67 -6.20
CA VAL A 73 0.25 -2.56 -6.94
C VAL A 73 -0.53 -3.31 -8.03
N ILE A 74 -1.65 -3.93 -7.68
CA ILE A 74 -2.50 -4.65 -8.64
C ILE A 74 -2.97 -3.72 -9.76
N ALA A 75 -3.50 -2.54 -9.40
CA ALA A 75 -3.95 -1.55 -10.39
C ALA A 75 -2.81 -1.07 -11.31
N SER A 76 -1.58 -0.98 -10.80
CA SER A 76 -0.41 -0.59 -11.60
C SER A 76 0.00 -1.70 -12.58
N LEU A 77 -0.14 -2.97 -12.20
CA LEU A 77 0.16 -4.12 -13.06
C LEU A 77 -0.86 -4.26 -14.20
N ASP A 78 -2.14 -4.10 -13.91
CA ASP A 78 -3.20 -4.20 -14.93
C ASP A 78 -3.06 -3.12 -16.01
N LYS A 79 -2.74 -1.88 -15.59
CA LYS A 79 -2.50 -0.77 -16.51
C LYS A 79 -1.30 -1.04 -17.44
N PHE A 80 -0.26 -1.68 -16.93
CA PHE A 80 0.89 -2.05 -17.74
C PHE A 80 0.55 -3.14 -18.76
N ARG A 81 -0.13 -4.21 -18.34
CA ARG A 81 -0.55 -5.31 -19.25
C ARG A 81 -1.42 -4.79 -20.39
N PHE A 82 -2.31 -3.86 -20.08
CA PHE A 82 -3.13 -3.20 -21.09
C PHE A 82 -2.25 -2.46 -22.12
N PHE A 83 -1.30 -1.64 -21.68
CA PHE A 83 -0.40 -0.91 -22.58
C PHE A 83 0.42 -1.84 -23.49
N GLU A 84 0.99 -2.92 -22.93
CA GLU A 84 1.76 -3.91 -23.69
C GLU A 84 0.92 -4.60 -24.77
N ASN A 85 -0.34 -4.94 -24.46
CA ASN A 85 -1.26 -5.54 -25.42
C ASN A 85 -1.63 -4.58 -26.56
N PHE A 86 -1.77 -3.28 -26.27
CA PHE A 86 -2.01 -2.24 -27.28
C PHE A 86 -0.84 -2.08 -28.24
N GLU A 87 0.39 -2.08 -27.71
CA GLU A 87 1.59 -1.96 -28.54
C GLU A 87 1.72 -3.16 -29.49
N LYS A 88 1.53 -4.39 -28.97
CA LYS A 88 1.53 -5.62 -29.78
C LYS A 88 0.46 -5.63 -30.86
N ALA A 89 -0.73 -5.09 -30.58
CA ALA A 89 -1.80 -4.95 -31.57
C ALA A 89 -1.42 -3.97 -32.69
N GLY A 90 -0.70 -2.89 -32.37
CA GLY A 90 -0.20 -1.92 -33.36
C GLY A 90 0.81 -2.54 -34.32
N TYR A 91 1.82 -3.26 -33.80
CA TYR A 91 2.83 -3.91 -34.65
C TYR A 91 2.22 -4.99 -35.55
N THR A 92 1.26 -5.77 -35.05
CA THR A 92 0.58 -6.79 -35.87
C THR A 92 -0.26 -6.17 -36.99
N LEU A 93 -0.93 -5.04 -36.74
CA LEU A 93 -1.63 -4.29 -37.80
C LEU A 93 -0.69 -3.76 -38.88
N ILE A 94 0.44 -3.16 -38.48
CA ILE A 94 1.44 -2.63 -39.43
C ILE A 94 2.06 -3.75 -40.27
N LEU A 95 2.44 -4.86 -39.63
CA LEU A 95 2.97 -6.02 -40.33
C LEU A 95 1.96 -6.56 -41.33
N ASN A 96 0.71 -6.80 -40.91
CA ASN A 96 -0.34 -7.29 -41.81
C ASN A 96 -0.58 -6.36 -43.01
N TYR A 97 -0.51 -5.04 -42.81
CA TYR A 97 -0.66 -4.06 -43.88
C TYR A 97 0.54 -4.10 -44.87
N LEU A 98 1.76 -4.22 -44.36
CA LEU A 98 2.95 -4.40 -45.18
C LEU A 98 2.93 -5.72 -45.97
N THR A 99 2.50 -6.82 -45.37
CA THR A 99 2.37 -8.12 -46.07
C THR A 99 1.28 -8.09 -47.14
N PHE A 100 0.25 -7.25 -46.97
CA PHE A 100 -0.81 -7.05 -47.97
C PHE A 100 -0.35 -6.22 -49.16
N ILE A 101 0.53 -5.23 -48.96
CA ILE A 101 1.09 -4.42 -50.06
C ILE A 101 2.15 -5.19 -50.86
N LEU A 102 2.86 -6.12 -50.22
CA LEU A 102 3.95 -6.88 -50.82
C LEU A 102 3.50 -8.18 -51.54
N ASN A 103 2.21 -8.54 -51.47
CA ASN A 103 1.57 -9.61 -52.27
C ASN A 103 0.69 -9.01 -53.35
#